data_AF-A0A962N2K3-F1
#
_entry.id   AF-A0A962N2K3-F1
#
_cell.length_a   1.000
_cell.length_b   1.000
_cell.length_c   1.000
_cell.angle_alpha   90.00
_cell.angle_beta   90.00
_cell.angle_gamma   90.00
#
_symmetry.space_group_name_H-M   'P 1'
#
loop_
_entity.id
_entity.type
_entity.pdbx_description
1 polymer ?
#
loop_
_entity_poly.entity_id
_entity_poly.type
_entity_poly.pdbx_seq_one_letter_code
_entity_poly.pdbx_strand_id
1 'polypeptide(L)'
;VEHMHESLAWTDGVMLGREAYHRPMILHAMDLALGRAQPGAVTFNGVIERMTAYCEHEVGRGERLSNITRHMLGLRSGRPGARLFRRSLSEDARLPGATPALLATAAAAASSAFSSVMES
;
A
#
# COMPACT_ATOMS: atom_id res chain seq x y z
N VAL A 1 15.91 5.76 1.99
CA VAL A 1 16.19 6.99 1.20
C VAL A 1 17.63 7.44 1.44
N GLU A 2 18.07 7.60 2.68
CA GLU A 2 19.47 7.89 3.01
C GLU A 2 20.48 6.92 2.34
N HIS A 3 20.34 5.61 2.59
CA HIS A 3 21.18 4.58 1.96
C HIS A 3 21.15 4.59 0.41
N MET A 4 20.05 5.08 -0.19
CA MET A 4 19.96 5.25 -1.64
C MET A 4 20.89 6.39 -2.09
N HIS A 5 20.88 7.53 -1.41
CA HIS A 5 21.79 8.64 -1.74
C HIS A 5 23.26 8.26 -1.55
N GLU A 6 23.59 7.53 -0.48
CA GLU A 6 24.95 7.05 -0.24
C GLU A 6 25.43 6.11 -1.34
N SER A 7 24.57 5.19 -1.80
CA SER A 7 24.91 4.27 -2.88
C SER A 7 25.09 4.99 -4.22
N LEU A 8 24.17 5.92 -4.54
CA LEU A 8 24.22 6.72 -5.76
C LEU A 8 25.41 7.70 -5.82
N ALA A 9 26.15 7.89 -4.72
CA ALA A 9 27.38 8.67 -4.73
C ALA A 9 28.52 7.97 -5.49
N TRP A 10 28.43 6.65 -5.69
CA TRP A 10 29.48 5.86 -6.35
C TRP A 10 28.94 4.78 -7.31
N THR A 11 27.62 4.64 -7.46
CA THR A 11 26.97 3.79 -8.47
C THR A 11 25.98 4.57 -9.33
N ASP A 12 25.73 4.08 -10.55
CA ASP A 12 24.71 4.63 -11.45
C ASP A 12 23.27 4.26 -11.04
N GLY A 13 23.11 3.38 -10.04
CA GLY A 13 21.80 2.87 -9.67
C GLY A 13 21.79 2.03 -8.39
N VAL A 14 20.58 1.85 -7.85
CA VAL A 14 20.31 1.02 -6.67
C VAL A 14 19.21 0.01 -6.96
N MET A 15 19.34 -1.19 -6.40
CA MET A 15 18.28 -2.20 -6.43
C MET A 15 17.50 -2.17 -5.13
N LEU A 16 16.17 -2.04 -5.21
CA LEU A 16 15.28 -2.17 -4.07
C LEU A 16 14.62 -3.54 -4.10
N GLY A 17 15.06 -4.44 -3.23
CA GLY A 17 14.48 -5.77 -3.09
C GLY A 17 13.31 -5.80 -2.12
N ARG A 18 13.49 -6.52 -1.00
CA ARG A 18 12.46 -6.82 0.00
C ARG A 18 11.70 -5.61 0.53
N GLU A 19 12.36 -4.45 0.67
CA GLU A 19 11.72 -3.22 1.12
C GLU A 19 10.61 -2.73 0.18
N ALA A 20 10.76 -2.92 -1.14
CA ALA A 20 9.71 -2.59 -2.11
C ALA A 20 8.42 -3.37 -1.85
N TYR A 21 8.56 -4.63 -1.38
CA TYR A 21 7.44 -5.52 -1.13
C TYR A 21 6.79 -5.26 0.24
N HIS A 22 7.60 -5.08 1.29
CA HIS A 22 7.08 -4.91 2.65
C HIS A 22 6.65 -3.48 2.97
N ARG A 23 7.17 -2.48 2.23
CA ARG A 23 6.90 -1.06 2.45
C ARG A 23 6.77 -0.32 1.10
N PRO A 24 5.86 -0.72 0.20
CA PRO A 24 5.78 -0.20 -1.18
C PRO A 24 5.69 1.32 -1.30
N MET A 25 5.13 2.02 -0.31
CA MET A 25 5.10 3.50 -0.30
C MET A 25 6.50 4.15 -0.23
N ILE A 26 7.55 3.39 0.05
CA ILE A 26 8.94 3.85 -0.03
C ILE A 26 9.32 4.29 -1.45
N LEU A 27 8.72 3.70 -2.49
CA LEU A 27 8.98 4.06 -3.88
C LEU A 27 8.59 5.52 -4.14
N HIS A 28 7.42 5.94 -3.65
CA HIS A 28 7.03 7.36 -3.73
C HIS A 28 7.99 8.26 -2.95
N ALA A 29 8.43 7.84 -1.75
CA ALA A 29 9.40 8.60 -0.97
C ALA A 29 10.76 8.74 -1.69
N MET A 30 11.18 7.71 -2.43
CA MET A 30 12.37 7.76 -3.28
C MET A 30 12.17 8.70 -4.47
N ASP A 31 11.03 8.63 -5.16
CA ASP A 31 10.74 9.55 -6.27
C ASP A 31 10.71 11.01 -5.83
N LEU A 32 10.16 11.30 -4.64
CA LEU A 32 10.22 12.64 -4.04
C LEU A 32 11.67 13.08 -3.79
N ALA A 33 12.49 12.22 -3.18
CA ALA A 33 13.88 12.52 -2.87
C ALA A 33 14.76 12.70 -4.12
N LEU A 34 14.39 12.05 -5.22
CA LEU A 34 15.05 12.17 -6.52
C LEU A 34 14.47 13.29 -7.40
N GLY A 35 13.48 14.05 -6.92
CA GLY A 35 12.81 15.10 -7.69
C GLY A 35 11.98 14.58 -8.89
N ARG A 36 11.63 13.30 -8.90
CA ARG A 36 10.84 12.63 -9.95
C ARG A 36 9.34 12.68 -9.72
N ALA A 37 8.91 13.04 -8.50
CA ALA A 37 7.52 13.21 -8.13
C ALA A 37 7.33 14.49 -7.32
N GLN A 38 6.09 14.98 -7.32
CA GLN A 38 5.67 16.07 -6.45
C GLN A 38 5.00 15.52 -5.17
N PRO A 39 5.06 16.26 -4.05
CA PRO A 39 4.32 15.92 -2.85
C PRO A 39 2.83 15.67 -3.16
N GLY A 40 2.30 14.54 -2.68
CA GLY A 40 0.91 14.16 -2.92
C GLY A 40 0.62 13.49 -4.25
N ALA A 41 1.60 13.31 -5.14
CA ALA A 41 1.40 12.62 -6.43
C ALA A 41 0.94 11.16 -6.26
N VAL A 42 1.36 10.49 -5.18
CA VAL A 42 0.87 9.16 -4.79
C VAL A 42 0.36 9.21 -3.37
N THR A 43 -0.95 9.03 -3.20
CA THR A 43 -1.59 8.96 -1.88
C THR A 43 -2.05 7.53 -1.59
N PHE A 44 -2.13 7.19 -0.30
CA PHE A 44 -2.66 5.88 0.11
C PHE A 44 -4.08 5.66 -0.43
N ASN A 45 -4.97 6.65 -0.29
CA ASN A 45 -6.34 6.56 -0.79
C ASN A 45 -6.39 6.45 -2.32
N GLY A 46 -5.55 7.19 -3.06
CA GLY A 46 -5.49 7.09 -4.51
C GLY A 46 -4.97 5.72 -4.99
N VAL A 47 -4.03 5.10 -4.27
CA VAL A 47 -3.61 3.72 -4.54
C VAL A 47 -4.76 2.75 -4.27
N ILE A 48 -5.49 2.91 -3.17
CA ILE A 48 -6.64 2.06 -2.83
C ILE A 48 -7.73 2.15 -3.88
N GLU A 49 -8.07 3.36 -4.36
CA GLU A 49 -9.05 3.57 -5.41
C GLU A 49 -8.65 2.84 -6.71
N ARG A 50 -7.42 3.05 -7.18
CA ARG A 50 -6.90 2.38 -8.39
C ARG A 50 -6.87 0.86 -8.24
N MET A 51 -6.45 0.36 -7.09
CA MET A 51 -6.43 -1.07 -6.82
C MET A 51 -7.83 -1.66 -6.65
N THR A 52 -8.80 -0.87 -6.22
CA THR A 52 -10.21 -1.30 -6.16
C THR A 52 -10.74 -1.53 -7.58
N ALA A 53 -10.54 -0.57 -8.49
CA ALA A 53 -10.91 -0.73 -9.89
C ALA A 53 -10.19 -1.90 -10.58
N TYR A 54 -8.89 -2.08 -10.29
CA TYR A 54 -8.14 -3.25 -10.78
C TYR A 54 -8.73 -4.57 -10.26
N CYS A 55 -9.03 -4.66 -8.96
CA CYS A 55 -9.66 -5.83 -8.38
C CYS A 55 -11.05 -6.10 -8.99
N GLU A 56 -11.86 -5.08 -9.26
CA GLU A 56 -13.15 -5.24 -9.95
C GLU A 56 -12.99 -5.87 -11.33
N HIS A 57 -12.00 -5.41 -12.10
CA HIS A 57 -11.70 -5.97 -13.41
C HIS A 57 -11.26 -7.45 -13.32
N GLU A 58 -10.27 -7.75 -12.48
CA GLU A 58 -9.70 -9.10 -12.39
C GLU A 58 -10.64 -10.11 -11.74
N VAL A 59 -11.36 -9.72 -10.67
CA VAL A 59 -12.35 -10.60 -10.03
C VAL A 59 -13.51 -10.89 -10.97
N GLY A 60 -13.93 -9.90 -11.79
CA GLY A 60 -14.91 -10.12 -12.85
C GLY A 60 -14.48 -11.14 -13.91
N ARG A 61 -13.16 -11.41 -14.01
CA ARG A 61 -12.56 -12.41 -14.91
C ARG A 61 -12.29 -13.75 -14.23
N GLY A 62 -12.68 -13.91 -12.97
CA GLY A 62 -12.54 -15.14 -12.20
C GLY A 62 -11.31 -15.20 -11.30
N GLU A 63 -10.54 -14.13 -11.18
CA GLU A 63 -9.45 -14.06 -10.21
C GLU A 63 -9.99 -14.00 -8.77
N ARG A 64 -9.25 -14.57 -7.81
CA ARG A 64 -9.57 -14.47 -6.39
C ARG A 64 -9.05 -13.16 -5.84
N LEU A 65 -9.89 -12.40 -5.15
CA LEU A 65 -9.50 -11.15 -4.50
C LEU A 65 -8.24 -11.30 -3.62
N SER A 66 -8.15 -12.38 -2.84
CA SER A 66 -7.00 -12.67 -1.98
C SER A 66 -5.67 -12.89 -2.72
N ASN A 67 -5.70 -13.29 -3.99
CA ASN A 67 -4.48 -13.41 -4.80
C ASN A 67 -3.87 -12.05 -5.13
N ILE A 68 -4.70 -11.01 -5.18
CA ILE A 68 -4.28 -9.61 -5.40
C ILE A 68 -3.95 -8.94 -4.06
N THR A 69 -4.88 -8.97 -3.09
CA THR A 69 -4.73 -8.22 -1.83
C THR A 69 -3.54 -8.66 -0.98
N ARG A 70 -3.06 -9.91 -1.12
CA ARG A 70 -1.84 -10.38 -0.45
C ARG A 70 -0.58 -9.60 -0.81
N HIS A 71 -0.57 -8.90 -1.95
CA HIS A 71 0.54 -8.04 -2.38
C HIS A 71 0.42 -6.60 -1.85
N MET A 72 -0.72 -6.26 -1.25
CA MET A 72 -1.02 -4.91 -0.77
C MET A 72 -0.81 -4.75 0.74
N LEU A 73 -0.51 -5.83 1.46
CA LEU A 73 -0.42 -5.86 2.93
C LEU A 73 0.59 -4.84 3.50
N GLY A 74 1.64 -4.54 2.74
CA GLY A 74 2.70 -3.60 3.12
C GLY A 74 2.36 -2.11 2.92
N LEU A 75 1.27 -1.76 2.23
CA LEU A 75 0.95 -0.37 1.85
C LEU A 75 0.88 0.60 3.04
N ARG A 76 0.46 0.09 4.20
CA ARG A 76 0.33 0.88 5.43
C ARG A 76 1.42 0.56 6.46
N SER A 77 2.50 -0.12 6.07
CA SER A 77 3.56 -0.54 6.99
C SER A 77 4.14 0.63 7.79
N GLY A 78 4.29 0.43 9.10
CA GLY A 78 4.79 1.44 10.04
C GLY A 78 3.83 2.59 10.36
N ARG A 79 2.56 2.53 9.94
CA ARG A 79 1.54 3.56 10.26
C ARG A 79 0.48 3.05 11.24
N PRO A 80 -0.17 3.93 12.03
CA PRO A 80 -1.36 3.55 12.78
C PRO A 80 -2.45 2.95 11.86
N GLY A 81 -3.14 1.94 12.36
CA GLY A 81 -4.11 1.15 11.59
C GLY A 81 -3.48 0.10 10.65
N ALA A 82 -2.16 -0.02 10.53
CA ALA A 82 -1.51 -1.01 9.65
C ALA A 82 -1.91 -2.45 9.95
N ARG A 83 -2.00 -2.80 11.24
CA ARG A 83 -2.40 -4.15 11.68
C ARG A 83 -3.83 -4.47 11.24
N LEU A 84 -4.74 -3.52 11.41
CA LEU A 84 -6.14 -3.65 11.01
C LEU A 84 -6.26 -3.82 9.50
N PHE A 85 -5.61 -2.93 8.73
CA PHE A 85 -5.58 -3.01 7.27
C PHE A 85 -5.06 -4.37 6.78
N ARG A 86 -3.91 -4.81 7.32
CA ARG A 86 -3.32 -6.11 6.99
C ARG A 86 -4.25 -7.26 7.34
N ARG A 87 -4.89 -7.24 8.52
CA ARG A 87 -5.83 -8.28 8.94
C ARG A 87 -6.98 -8.40 7.94
N SER A 88 -7.64 -7.30 7.60
CA SER A 88 -8.76 -7.32 6.66
C SER A 88 -8.38 -7.84 5.28
N LEU A 89 -7.22 -7.41 4.76
CA LEU A 89 -6.77 -7.89 3.45
C LEU A 89 -6.29 -9.35 3.46
N SER A 90 -5.81 -9.85 4.61
CA SER A 90 -5.32 -11.23 4.72
C SER A 90 -6.42 -12.23 5.09
N GLU A 91 -7.41 -11.83 5.88
CA GLU A 91 -8.44 -12.72 6.41
C GLU A 91 -9.75 -12.50 5.64
N ASP A 92 -10.31 -11.28 5.72
CA ASP A 92 -11.63 -10.97 5.14
C ASP A 92 -11.66 -11.18 3.62
N ALA A 93 -10.56 -10.91 2.91
CA ALA A 93 -10.46 -11.12 1.46
C ALA A 93 -10.52 -12.60 1.02
N ARG A 94 -10.40 -13.55 1.95
CA ARG A 94 -10.53 -14.99 1.68
C ARG A 94 -11.95 -15.51 1.94
N LEU A 95 -12.80 -14.71 2.57
CA LEU A 95 -14.15 -15.13 2.91
C LEU A 95 -15.01 -15.28 1.66
N PRO A 96 -15.96 -16.24 1.63
CA PRO A 96 -16.96 -16.32 0.59
C PRO A 96 -17.74 -14.99 0.49
N GLY A 97 -17.90 -14.48 -0.72
CA GLY A 97 -18.60 -13.22 -0.97
C GLY A 97 -17.78 -11.95 -0.71
N ALA A 98 -16.47 -12.06 -0.42
CA ALA A 98 -15.59 -10.89 -0.37
C ALA A 98 -15.56 -10.16 -1.72
N THR A 99 -15.80 -8.85 -1.71
CA THR A 99 -15.83 -8.00 -2.90
C THR A 99 -14.69 -6.99 -2.89
N PRO A 100 -14.31 -6.41 -4.04
CA PRO A 100 -13.31 -5.34 -4.13
C PRO A 100 -13.59 -4.15 -3.20
N ALA A 101 -14.84 -3.88 -2.83
CA ALA A 101 -15.22 -2.83 -1.89
C ALA A 101 -14.55 -2.99 -0.51
N LEU A 102 -14.09 -4.20 -0.16
CA LEU A 102 -13.29 -4.47 1.03
C LEU A 102 -12.03 -3.60 1.12
N LEU A 103 -11.41 -3.23 -0.01
CA LEU A 103 -10.21 -2.38 0.00
C LEU A 103 -10.54 -0.99 0.58
N ALA A 104 -11.65 -0.40 0.14
CA ALA A 104 -12.10 0.91 0.59
C ALA A 104 -12.50 0.89 2.07
N THR A 105 -13.24 -0.14 2.51
CA THR A 105 -13.64 -0.26 3.92
C THR A 105 -12.44 -0.50 4.85
N ALA A 106 -11.49 -1.35 4.45
CA ALA A 106 -10.27 -1.59 5.20
C ALA A 106 -9.40 -0.32 5.27
N ALA A 107 -9.31 0.44 4.18
CA ALA A 107 -8.58 1.70 4.15
C ALA A 107 -9.21 2.76 5.07
N ALA A 108 -10.54 2.90 5.04
CA ALA A 108 -11.28 3.82 5.90
C ALA A 108 -11.10 3.46 7.38
N ALA A 109 -11.31 2.20 7.75
CA ALA A 109 -11.18 1.73 9.14
C ALA A 109 -9.76 1.94 9.68
N ALA A 110 -8.74 1.69 8.86
CA ALA A 110 -7.36 1.92 9.24
C ALA A 110 -7.03 3.42 9.41
N SER A 111 -7.69 4.31 8.65
CA SER A 111 -7.55 5.76 8.75
C SER A 111 -8.28 6.35 9.95
N SER A 112 -9.45 5.85 10.32
CA SER A 112 -10.14 6.28 11.55
C SER A 112 -9.35 5.91 12.81
N ALA A 113 -8.67 4.75 12.81
CA ALA A 113 -7.77 4.35 13.90
C ALA A 113 -6.53 5.27 14.04
N PHE A 114 -6.21 6.08 13.03
CA PHE A 114 -5.15 7.09 13.13
C PHE A 114 -5.63 8.34 13.88
N SER A 115 -6.83 8.84 13.56
CA SER A 115 -7.40 10.03 14.22
C SER A 115 -7.58 9.84 15.73
N SER A 116 -8.04 8.65 16.16
CA SER A 116 -8.22 8.32 17.59
C SER A 116 -6.92 8.28 18.39
N VAL A 117 -5.75 8.12 17.76
CA VAL A 117 -4.43 8.09 18.43
C VAL A 117 -3.83 9.49 18.53
N MET A 118 -4.26 10.45 17.69
CA MET A 118 -3.82 11.85 17.78
C MET A 118 -4.62 12.66 18.79
N GLU A 119 -5.82 12.22 19.14
CA GLU A 119 -6.69 12.87 20.14
C GLU A 119 -6.46 12.35 21.58
N SER A 120 -5.55 11.38 21.77
CA SER A 120 -5.18 10.77 23.06
C SER A 120 -3.75 11.12 23.46
#